data_AF-A0A833H929-F1
#
_entry.id   AF-A0A833H929-F1
#
_cell.length_a   1.000
_cell.length_b   1.000
_cell.length_c   1.000
_cell.angle_alpha   90.00
_cell.angle_beta   90.00
_cell.angle_gamma   90.00
#
_symmetry.space_group_name_H-M   'P 1'
#
loop_
_entity.id
_entity.type
_entity.pdbx_description
1 polymer ?
#
loop_
_entity_poly.entity_id
_entity_poly.type
_entity_poly.pdbx_seq_one_letter_code
_entity_poly.pdbx_strand_id
1 'polypeptide(L)'
;MTGHSIKRGDQVSAETVATWLYRVAFGKSFLEVGGLYANERVTSAYRAGAISLAAADIVPADHVWWPRFDGALREAGIEPSQVRRHPGFNVLDQYSLDTVGPHEIVVAAGIMYHCPDMLDFLLKLRSITREYLITSMVILPPVIENEFGRVECPAGMGLFLPAITDQQRKVLRAYYTEKFQKPPADLSPPPHGARSYYIRGGRPSTMPNWWYISPTMLYALCNIAGFDIEEEYVWRDHASVLLLKAT
;
A
#
# COMPACT_ATOMS: atom_id res chain seq x y z
N MET A 1 19.61 -3.66 13.91
CA MET A 1 18.15 -3.84 13.83
C MET A 1 17.59 -3.61 15.22
N THR A 2 17.06 -2.41 15.44
CA THR A 2 16.26 -2.09 16.62
C THR A 2 14.99 -2.93 16.57
N GLY A 3 14.63 -3.58 17.70
CA GLY A 3 13.43 -4.43 17.75
C GLY A 3 12.18 -3.55 17.76
N HIS A 4 11.53 -3.40 16.61
CA HIS A 4 10.21 -2.78 16.52
C HIS A 4 9.13 -3.77 16.97
N SER A 5 7.98 -3.25 17.42
CA SER A 5 6.88 -4.08 17.88
C SER A 5 6.12 -4.68 16.70
N ILE A 6 6.02 -6.02 16.66
CA ILE A 6 5.27 -6.76 15.63
C ILE A 6 4.05 -7.40 16.28
N LYS A 7 2.86 -6.98 15.86
CA LYS A 7 1.59 -7.62 16.21
C LYS A 7 1.13 -8.51 15.07
N ARG A 8 0.47 -9.64 15.38
CA ARG A 8 -0.12 -10.55 14.40
C ARG A 8 -1.60 -10.74 14.73
N GLY A 9 -2.44 -10.93 13.71
CA GLY A 9 -3.83 -11.28 13.93
C GLY A 9 -4.62 -11.60 12.67
N ASP A 10 -5.86 -12.04 12.90
CA ASP A 10 -6.79 -12.50 11.86
C ASP A 10 -7.77 -11.42 11.39
N GLN A 11 -7.88 -10.32 12.14
CA GLN A 11 -8.78 -9.21 11.84
C GLN A 11 -8.18 -8.24 10.81
N VAL A 12 -9.06 -7.58 10.07
CA VAL A 12 -8.69 -6.71 8.94
C VAL A 12 -7.92 -5.49 9.48
N SER A 13 -6.80 -5.19 8.83
CA SER A 13 -5.86 -4.10 9.18
C SER A 13 -6.46 -2.70 9.29
N ALA A 14 -7.72 -2.51 8.89
CA ALA A 14 -8.38 -1.22 8.89
C ALA A 14 -8.48 -0.60 10.29
N GLU A 15 -8.73 -1.42 11.31
CA GLU A 15 -8.79 -0.95 12.71
C GLU A 15 -7.40 -0.55 13.22
N THR A 16 -6.35 -1.25 12.78
CA THR A 16 -4.96 -0.92 13.12
C THR A 16 -4.57 0.44 12.58
N VAL A 17 -4.83 0.71 11.30
CA VAL A 17 -4.52 2.00 10.67
C VAL A 17 -5.29 3.12 11.36
N ALA A 18 -6.59 2.94 11.63
CA ALA A 18 -7.38 3.92 12.36
C ALA A 18 -6.79 4.20 13.75
N THR A 19 -6.42 3.17 14.50
CA THR A 19 -5.80 3.30 15.83
C THR A 19 -4.51 4.13 15.77
N TRP A 20 -3.64 3.88 14.78
CA TRP A 20 -2.44 4.68 14.61
C TRP A 20 -2.75 6.13 14.25
N LEU A 21 -3.73 6.37 13.38
CA LEU A 21 -4.15 7.73 13.02
C LEU A 21 -4.67 8.51 14.23
N TYR A 22 -5.49 7.90 15.10
CA TYR A 22 -5.93 8.54 16.36
C TYR A 22 -4.78 8.96 17.26
N ARG A 23 -3.63 8.26 17.19
CA ARG A 23 -2.45 8.62 17.96
C ARG A 23 -1.61 9.70 17.29
N VAL A 24 -1.47 9.68 15.97
CA VAL A 24 -0.48 10.53 15.28
C VAL A 24 -1.06 11.76 14.58
N ALA A 25 -2.36 11.77 14.24
CA ALA A 25 -2.95 12.75 13.31
C ALA A 25 -3.51 14.03 13.92
N PHE A 26 -3.70 14.08 15.24
CA PHE A 26 -4.24 15.26 15.91
C PHE A 26 -3.38 16.51 15.63
N GLY A 27 -4.01 17.56 15.09
CA GLY A 27 -3.33 18.82 14.81
C GLY A 27 -2.46 18.82 13.56
N LYS A 28 -2.47 17.75 12.75
CA LYS A 28 -1.53 17.58 11.63
C LYS A 28 -2.19 17.60 10.26
N SER A 29 -1.38 17.85 9.24
CA SER A 29 -1.72 17.67 7.83
C SER A 29 -1.65 16.20 7.41
N PHE A 30 -2.66 15.76 6.68
CA PHE A 30 -2.86 14.38 6.27
C PHE A 30 -3.06 14.28 4.76
N LEU A 31 -2.38 13.30 4.15
CA LEU A 31 -2.56 12.90 2.76
C LEU A 31 -2.85 11.40 2.68
N GLU A 32 -3.88 11.04 1.93
CA GLU A 32 -4.10 9.67 1.48
C GLU A 32 -3.72 9.52 0.00
N VAL A 33 -3.00 8.45 -0.32
CA VAL A 33 -2.58 8.07 -1.67
C VAL A 33 -3.18 6.71 -2.03
N GLY A 34 -4.04 6.67 -3.06
CA GLY A 34 -4.61 5.43 -3.62
C GLY A 34 -5.75 4.81 -2.81
N GLY A 35 -6.38 5.56 -1.90
CA GLY A 35 -7.40 5.05 -0.97
C GLY A 35 -8.84 4.98 -1.51
N LEU A 36 -9.13 5.50 -2.71
CA LEU A 36 -10.51 5.79 -3.14
C LEU A 36 -11.38 4.55 -3.40
N TYR A 37 -10.80 3.39 -3.68
CA TYR A 37 -11.57 2.22 -4.13
C TYR A 37 -12.31 1.49 -3.00
N ALA A 38 -11.68 1.29 -1.85
CA ALA A 38 -12.23 0.38 -0.82
C ALA A 38 -11.78 0.66 0.62
N ASN A 39 -10.87 1.60 0.86
CA ASN A 39 -10.17 1.70 2.15
C ASN A 39 -9.78 3.14 2.52
N GLU A 40 -10.63 4.12 2.17
CA GLU A 40 -10.33 5.52 2.44
C GLU A 40 -10.06 5.77 3.94
N ARG A 41 -9.11 6.66 4.23
CA ARG A 41 -8.59 6.98 5.56
C ARG A 41 -8.69 8.46 5.89
N VAL A 42 -9.13 9.29 4.95
CA VAL A 42 -9.41 10.70 5.20
C VAL A 42 -10.45 10.85 6.32
N THR A 43 -11.51 10.05 6.36
CA THR A 43 -12.48 10.14 7.47
C THR A 43 -11.89 9.74 8.82
N SER A 44 -10.99 8.75 8.83
CA SER A 44 -10.28 8.32 10.05
C SER A 44 -9.33 9.41 10.56
N ALA A 45 -8.59 10.06 9.65
CA ALA A 45 -7.73 11.19 9.98
C ALA A 45 -8.52 12.40 10.47
N TYR A 46 -9.67 12.72 9.84
CA TYR A 46 -10.57 13.78 10.30
C TYR A 46 -11.05 13.54 11.72
N ARG A 47 -11.56 12.32 12.01
CA ARG A 47 -12.02 11.94 13.36
C ARG A 47 -10.91 11.95 14.39
N ALA A 48 -9.67 11.69 13.96
CA ALA A 48 -8.47 11.81 14.79
C ALA A 48 -8.02 13.26 15.04
N GLY A 49 -8.67 14.25 14.42
CA GLY A 49 -8.38 15.67 14.61
C GLY A 49 -7.31 16.24 13.68
N ALA A 50 -7.08 15.63 12.51
CA ALA A 50 -6.25 16.24 11.47
C ALA A 50 -6.86 17.58 11.01
N ILE A 51 -6.00 18.58 10.81
CA ILE A 51 -6.42 19.98 10.51
C ILE A 51 -6.39 20.29 9.01
N SER A 52 -5.75 19.44 8.20
CA SER A 52 -5.70 19.54 6.75
C SER A 52 -5.82 18.15 6.16
N LEU A 53 -6.71 17.97 5.20
CA LEU A 53 -7.03 16.69 4.59
C LEU A 53 -6.81 16.77 3.08
N ALA A 54 -6.08 15.80 2.55
CA ALA A 54 -5.88 15.63 1.12
C ALA A 54 -6.07 14.17 0.69
N ALA A 55 -6.58 13.98 -0.52
CA ALA A 55 -6.70 12.69 -1.17
C ALA A 55 -6.10 12.77 -2.59
N ALA A 56 -5.30 11.78 -2.93
CA ALA A 56 -4.61 11.69 -4.21
C ALA A 56 -4.76 10.28 -4.79
N ASP A 57 -5.05 10.17 -6.07
CA ASP A 57 -5.23 8.88 -6.73
C ASP A 57 -4.87 8.98 -8.21
N ILE A 58 -4.39 7.88 -8.79
CA ILE A 58 -4.00 7.79 -10.20
C ILE A 58 -5.20 7.89 -11.14
N VAL A 59 -6.41 7.60 -10.64
CA VAL A 59 -7.62 7.72 -11.46
C VAL A 59 -7.96 9.19 -11.75
N PRO A 60 -8.44 9.50 -12.97
CA PRO A 60 -8.81 10.86 -13.35
C PRO A 60 -10.03 11.35 -12.55
N ALA A 61 -10.29 12.66 -12.62
CA ALA A 61 -11.33 13.33 -11.82
C ALA A 61 -12.76 12.85 -12.12
N ASP A 62 -13.00 12.36 -13.34
CA ASP A 62 -14.29 11.83 -13.81
C ASP A 62 -14.49 10.35 -13.45
N HIS A 63 -13.52 9.71 -12.79
CA HIS A 63 -13.64 8.33 -12.37
C HIS A 63 -14.70 8.15 -11.27
N VAL A 64 -15.50 7.08 -11.37
CA VAL A 64 -16.61 6.76 -10.45
C VAL A 64 -16.22 6.62 -8.97
N TRP A 65 -14.94 6.46 -8.68
CA TRP A 65 -14.44 6.38 -7.30
C TRP A 65 -14.50 7.72 -6.58
N TRP A 66 -14.33 8.85 -7.28
CA TRP A 66 -14.44 10.18 -6.67
C TRP A 66 -15.85 10.46 -6.12
N PRO A 67 -16.94 10.27 -6.88
CA PRO A 67 -18.29 10.39 -6.31
C PRO A 67 -18.58 9.45 -5.14
N ARG A 68 -18.03 8.22 -5.15
CA ARG A 68 -18.18 7.28 -4.02
C ARG A 68 -17.45 7.78 -2.76
N PHE A 69 -16.23 8.26 -2.93
CA PHE A 69 -15.46 8.90 -1.87
C PHE A 69 -16.21 10.10 -1.29
N ASP A 70 -16.85 10.92 -2.14
CA ASP A 70 -17.66 12.05 -1.69
C ASP A 70 -18.88 11.62 -0.87
N GLY A 71 -19.47 10.48 -1.20
CA GLY A 71 -20.51 9.86 -0.39
C GLY A 71 -20.00 9.53 1.01
N ALA A 72 -18.86 8.83 1.09
CA ALA A 72 -18.23 8.46 2.36
C ALA A 72 -17.85 9.68 3.21
N LEU A 73 -17.33 10.75 2.60
CA LEU A 73 -17.04 12.00 3.30
C LEU A 73 -18.31 12.62 3.91
N ARG A 74 -19.39 12.73 3.13
CA ARG A 74 -20.66 13.30 3.62
C ARG A 74 -21.28 12.45 4.72
N GLU A 75 -21.24 11.13 4.61
CA GLU A 75 -21.68 10.21 5.66
C GLU A 75 -20.89 10.40 6.97
N ALA A 76 -19.62 10.80 6.88
CA ALA A 76 -18.79 11.14 8.02
C ALA A 76 -18.95 12.60 8.51
N GLY A 77 -19.83 13.40 7.89
CA GLY A 77 -20.04 14.80 8.24
C GLY A 77 -18.96 15.75 7.72
N ILE A 78 -18.25 15.36 6.66
CA ILE A 78 -17.19 16.15 6.01
C ILE A 78 -17.73 16.65 4.68
N GLU A 79 -17.70 17.96 4.47
CA GLU A 79 -18.01 18.51 3.16
C GLU A 79 -16.87 18.20 2.18
N PRO A 80 -17.17 17.69 0.97
CA PRO A 80 -16.19 17.43 -0.09
C PRO A 80 -15.15 18.54 -0.34
N SER A 81 -15.53 19.80 -0.13
CA SER A 81 -14.69 20.99 -0.30
C SER A 81 -13.64 21.17 0.81
N GLN A 82 -13.79 20.49 1.96
CA GLN A 82 -12.81 20.48 3.05
C GLN A 82 -11.61 19.56 2.77
N VAL A 83 -11.68 18.73 1.74
CA VAL A 83 -10.62 17.79 1.35
C VAL A 83 -10.01 18.23 0.03
N ARG A 84 -8.70 18.51 0.03
CA ARG A 84 -7.96 18.81 -1.21
C ARG A 84 -7.85 17.54 -2.06
N ARG A 85 -8.08 17.65 -3.36
CA ARG A 85 -8.07 16.52 -4.29
C ARG A 85 -6.96 16.63 -5.30
N HIS A 86 -6.33 15.49 -5.58
CA HIS A 86 -5.31 15.34 -6.60
C HIS A 86 -5.65 14.15 -7.51
N PRO A 87 -6.63 14.30 -8.41
CA PRO A 87 -6.93 13.29 -9.42
C PRO A 87 -5.81 13.16 -10.44
N GLY A 88 -5.57 11.95 -10.94
CA GLY A 88 -4.46 11.66 -11.85
C GLY A 88 -3.08 11.70 -11.19
N PHE A 89 -3.00 11.73 -9.85
CA PHE A 89 -1.75 11.77 -9.12
C PHE A 89 -0.98 10.46 -9.28
N ASN A 90 0.28 10.58 -9.68
CA ASN A 90 1.20 9.45 -9.76
C ASN A 90 2.40 9.70 -8.84
N VAL A 91 2.57 8.86 -7.83
CA VAL A 91 3.72 8.95 -6.89
C VAL A 91 5.05 8.96 -7.65
N LEU A 92 5.16 8.27 -8.78
CA LEU A 92 6.39 8.17 -9.55
C LEU A 92 6.67 9.40 -10.44
N ASP A 93 5.78 10.39 -10.48
CA ASP A 93 5.92 11.60 -11.29
C ASP A 93 6.27 12.82 -10.41
N GLN A 94 7.36 13.52 -10.74
CA GLN A 94 7.83 14.65 -9.93
C GLN A 94 6.83 15.81 -9.92
N TYR A 95 6.18 16.09 -11.06
CA TYR A 95 5.18 17.16 -11.13
C TYR A 95 3.99 16.90 -10.20
N SER A 96 3.57 15.64 -10.11
CA SER A 96 2.54 15.20 -9.16
C SER A 96 2.97 15.45 -7.70
N LEU A 97 4.21 15.11 -7.33
CA LEU A 97 4.75 15.34 -5.98
C LEU A 97 4.80 16.84 -5.64
N ASP A 98 5.28 17.67 -6.57
CA ASP A 98 5.39 19.12 -6.39
C ASP A 98 4.00 19.76 -6.20
N THR A 99 2.98 19.24 -6.87
CA THR A 99 1.59 19.73 -6.79
C THR A 99 0.96 19.41 -5.43
N VAL A 100 1.22 18.23 -4.88
CA VAL A 100 0.67 17.81 -3.58
C VAL A 100 1.43 18.46 -2.43
N GLY A 101 2.76 18.48 -2.54
CA GLY A 101 3.64 18.97 -1.49
C GLY A 101 3.68 18.07 -0.23
N PRO A 102 4.53 18.44 0.74
CA PRO A 102 4.76 17.63 1.92
C PRO A 102 3.61 17.72 2.94
N HIS A 103 3.30 16.59 3.57
CA HIS A 103 2.32 16.43 4.64
C HIS A 103 3.00 15.79 5.86
N GLU A 104 2.51 16.09 7.06
CA GLU A 104 3.01 15.45 8.28
C GLU A 104 2.73 13.95 8.29
N ILE A 105 1.56 13.55 7.77
CA ILE A 105 1.17 12.15 7.68
C ILE A 105 0.78 11.81 6.26
N VAL A 106 1.33 10.71 5.76
CA VAL A 106 0.94 10.11 4.49
C VAL A 106 0.45 8.69 4.74
N VAL A 107 -0.70 8.31 4.17
CA VAL A 107 -1.16 6.92 4.07
C VAL A 107 -1.09 6.48 2.62
N ALA A 108 -0.39 5.37 2.36
CA ALA A 108 -0.22 4.75 1.06
C ALA A 108 -0.33 3.22 1.20
N ALA A 109 -1.50 2.76 1.65
CA ALA A 109 -1.75 1.34 1.92
C ALA A 109 -2.31 0.62 0.69
N GLY A 110 -1.79 -0.57 0.38
CA GLY A 110 -2.32 -1.43 -0.68
C GLY A 110 -1.85 -1.07 -2.10
N ILE A 111 -0.82 -0.24 -2.23
CA ILE A 111 -0.34 0.23 -3.54
C ILE A 111 1.14 -0.09 -3.85
N MET A 112 1.95 -0.42 -2.84
CA MET A 112 3.40 -0.63 -3.05
C MET A 112 3.69 -1.82 -3.98
N TYR A 113 2.97 -2.94 -3.82
CA TYR A 113 3.16 -4.12 -4.67
C TYR A 113 2.71 -3.91 -6.13
N HIS A 114 2.01 -2.81 -6.41
CA HIS A 114 1.65 -2.39 -7.77
C HIS A 114 2.75 -1.56 -8.45
N CYS A 115 3.83 -1.24 -7.74
CA CYS A 115 4.92 -0.43 -8.28
C CYS A 115 6.07 -1.31 -8.80
N PRO A 116 6.53 -1.12 -10.05
CA PRO A 116 7.65 -1.88 -10.60
C PRO A 116 8.97 -1.56 -9.88
N ASP A 117 9.16 -0.32 -9.44
CA ASP A 117 10.30 0.13 -8.64
C ASP A 117 9.81 0.54 -7.25
N MET A 118 9.96 -0.37 -6.29
CA MET A 118 9.52 -0.15 -4.90
C MET A 118 10.39 0.84 -4.15
N LEU A 119 11.68 0.94 -4.48
CA LEU A 119 12.59 1.85 -3.78
C LEU A 119 12.34 3.28 -4.20
N ASP A 120 12.25 3.55 -5.51
CA ASP A 120 11.90 4.88 -6.02
C ASP A 120 10.52 5.32 -5.51
N PHE A 121 9.55 4.42 -5.47
CA PHE A 121 8.24 4.67 -4.85
C PHE A 121 8.35 5.13 -3.38
N LEU A 122 9.12 4.41 -2.57
CA LEU A 122 9.33 4.75 -1.15
C LEU A 122 10.11 6.06 -0.97
N LEU A 123 11.13 6.32 -1.77
CA LEU A 123 11.89 7.59 -1.75
C LEU A 123 10.98 8.78 -2.10
N LYS A 124 10.08 8.60 -3.06
CA LYS A 124 9.11 9.64 -3.44
C LYS A 124 8.07 9.87 -2.35
N LEU A 125 7.54 8.81 -1.72
CA LEU A 125 6.71 8.96 -0.53
C LEU A 125 7.46 9.65 0.63
N ARG A 126 8.74 9.32 0.84
CA ARG A 126 9.58 9.99 1.83
C ARG A 126 9.65 11.49 1.59
N SER A 127 9.80 11.92 0.33
CA SER A 127 9.93 13.34 -0.03
C SER A 127 8.69 14.19 0.34
N ILE A 128 7.51 13.56 0.40
CA ILE A 128 6.25 14.22 0.75
C ILE A 128 5.75 13.88 2.17
N THR A 129 6.52 13.11 2.93
CA THR A 129 6.20 12.73 4.32
C THR A 129 7.11 13.48 5.28
N ARG A 130 6.57 14.30 6.18
CA ARG A 130 7.39 14.99 7.20
C ARG A 130 7.60 14.19 8.46
N GLU A 131 6.59 13.45 8.93
CA GLU A 131 6.68 12.70 10.18
C GLU A 131 6.37 11.21 10.04
N TYR A 132 5.16 10.86 9.56
CA TYR A 132 4.72 9.47 9.56
C TYR A 132 4.20 9.01 8.19
N LEU A 133 4.66 7.83 7.77
CA LEU A 133 4.09 7.09 6.64
C LEU A 133 3.39 5.85 7.18
N ILE A 134 2.13 5.63 6.79
CA ILE A 134 1.46 4.34 6.99
C ILE A 134 1.33 3.67 5.62
N THR A 135 1.92 2.49 5.47
CA THR A 135 1.90 1.75 4.21
C THR A 135 1.65 0.27 4.44
N SER A 136 1.39 -0.48 3.37
CA SER A 136 1.25 -1.93 3.46
C SER A 136 1.79 -2.62 2.22
N MET A 137 2.21 -3.88 2.42
CA MET A 137 2.82 -4.71 1.41
C MET A 137 2.35 -6.16 1.56
N VAL A 138 2.08 -6.83 0.43
CA VAL A 138 1.90 -8.27 0.42
C VAL A 138 3.27 -8.91 0.62
N ILE A 139 3.39 -9.73 1.66
CA ILE A 139 4.64 -10.40 2.04
C ILE A 139 4.52 -11.91 1.84
N LEU A 140 5.66 -12.58 1.74
CA LEU A 140 5.75 -14.04 1.73
C LEU A 140 6.38 -14.56 3.02
N PRO A 141 5.84 -15.63 3.61
CA PRO A 141 6.58 -16.38 4.60
C PRO A 141 7.82 -17.03 3.95
N PRO A 142 8.82 -17.47 4.74
CA PRO A 142 10.05 -18.06 4.21
C PRO A 142 9.81 -19.27 3.29
N VAL A 143 8.74 -20.03 3.54
CA VAL A 143 8.33 -21.18 2.75
C VAL A 143 6.81 -21.20 2.65
N ILE A 144 6.30 -21.44 1.44
CA ILE A 144 4.92 -21.87 1.20
C ILE A 144 4.99 -23.26 0.58
N GLU A 145 4.27 -24.21 1.17
CA GLU A 145 4.20 -25.58 0.69
C GLU A 145 2.74 -26.06 0.71
N ASN A 146 2.30 -26.65 -0.40
CA ASN A 146 0.97 -27.24 -0.55
C ASN A 146 1.00 -28.37 -1.60
N GLU A 147 -0.16 -28.89 -1.98
CA GLU A 147 -0.31 -29.96 -2.97
C GLU A 147 0.27 -29.64 -4.36
N PHE A 148 0.47 -28.36 -4.67
CA PHE A 148 1.13 -27.90 -5.90
C PHE A 148 2.66 -27.75 -5.71
N GLY A 149 3.25 -28.15 -4.60
CA GLY A 149 4.69 -28.05 -4.36
C GLY A 149 5.06 -26.86 -3.48
N ARG A 150 6.26 -26.32 -3.71
CA ARG A 150 6.96 -25.45 -2.74
C ARG A 150 7.51 -24.18 -3.38
N VAL A 151 7.32 -23.06 -2.70
CA VAL A 151 7.91 -21.75 -3.03
C VAL A 151 8.70 -21.29 -1.82
N GLU A 152 9.97 -20.94 -2.02
CA GLU A 152 10.83 -20.37 -0.99
C GLU A 152 10.98 -18.85 -1.19
N CYS A 153 10.96 -18.11 -0.09
CA CYS A 153 11.26 -16.68 -0.04
C CYS A 153 12.13 -16.38 1.20
N PRO A 154 13.40 -16.83 1.21
CA PRO A 154 14.32 -16.57 2.30
C PRO A 154 14.48 -15.07 2.60
N ALA A 155 15.08 -14.76 3.74
CA ALA A 155 15.29 -13.39 4.17
C ALA A 155 16.07 -12.58 3.11
N GLY A 156 15.55 -11.39 2.77
CA GLY A 156 16.12 -10.48 1.78
C GLY A 156 15.69 -10.77 0.35
N MET A 157 14.80 -11.75 0.12
CA MET A 157 14.35 -12.13 -1.22
C MET A 157 13.04 -11.43 -1.62
N GLY A 158 12.89 -11.23 -2.94
CA GLY A 158 11.64 -10.85 -3.58
C GLY A 158 11.38 -11.73 -4.81
N LEU A 159 10.13 -12.09 -5.02
CA LEU A 159 9.64 -12.71 -6.24
C LEU A 159 9.12 -11.64 -7.20
N PHE A 160 9.79 -11.51 -8.34
CA PHE A 160 9.29 -10.75 -9.47
C PHE A 160 8.20 -11.55 -10.18
N LEU A 161 6.95 -11.18 -9.95
CA LEU A 161 5.77 -11.95 -10.38
C LEU A 161 5.66 -12.18 -11.89
N PRO A 162 6.14 -11.29 -12.78
CA PRO A 162 6.20 -11.59 -14.21
C PRO A 162 7.08 -12.79 -14.56
N ALA A 163 8.08 -13.12 -13.74
CA ALA A 163 9.08 -14.16 -14.01
C ALA A 163 8.81 -15.51 -13.31
N ILE A 164 7.75 -15.63 -12.51
CA ILE A 164 7.47 -16.90 -11.82
C ILE A 164 6.98 -17.98 -12.78
N THR A 165 7.30 -19.23 -12.48
CA THR A 165 6.84 -20.40 -13.24
C THR A 165 5.35 -20.67 -12.98
N ASP A 166 4.72 -21.45 -13.87
CA ASP A 166 3.33 -21.87 -13.67
C ASP A 166 3.14 -22.74 -12.43
N GLN A 167 4.18 -23.48 -12.01
CA GLN A 167 4.14 -24.25 -10.77
C GLN A 167 4.11 -23.32 -9.55
N GLN A 168 5.01 -22.33 -9.50
CA GLN A 168 5.02 -21.31 -8.44
C GLN A 168 3.69 -20.54 -8.40
N ARG A 169 3.13 -20.23 -9.57
CA ARG A 169 1.83 -19.57 -9.71
C ARG A 169 0.69 -20.39 -9.09
N LYS A 170 0.66 -21.72 -9.29
CA LYS A 170 -0.33 -22.61 -8.66
C LYS A 170 -0.19 -22.62 -7.14
N VAL A 171 1.04 -22.76 -6.63
CA VAL A 171 1.33 -22.74 -5.18
C VAL A 171 0.84 -21.43 -4.55
N LEU A 172 1.22 -20.28 -5.13
CA LEU A 172 0.83 -18.95 -4.62
C LEU A 172 -0.67 -18.72 -4.73
N ARG A 173 -1.31 -19.15 -5.83
CA ARG A 173 -2.76 -19.01 -6.02
C ARG A 173 -3.54 -19.79 -4.95
N ALA A 174 -3.15 -21.03 -4.68
CA ALA A 174 -3.78 -21.84 -3.64
C ALA A 174 -3.64 -21.18 -2.26
N TYR A 175 -2.41 -20.78 -1.91
CA TYR A 175 -2.11 -20.09 -0.66
C TYR A 175 -2.96 -18.82 -0.44
N TYR A 176 -3.00 -17.91 -1.43
CA TYR A 176 -3.76 -16.68 -1.27
C TYR A 176 -5.27 -16.88 -1.39
N THR A 177 -5.75 -17.87 -2.14
CA THR A 177 -7.19 -18.19 -2.17
C THR A 177 -7.70 -18.62 -0.79
N GLU A 178 -6.91 -19.43 -0.07
CA GLU A 178 -7.21 -19.81 1.31
C GLU A 178 -7.25 -18.58 2.23
N LYS A 179 -6.23 -17.71 2.15
CA LYS A 179 -6.09 -16.54 3.03
C LYS A 179 -7.17 -15.47 2.80
N PHE A 180 -7.50 -15.19 1.53
CA PHE A 180 -8.46 -14.16 1.14
C PHE A 180 -9.90 -14.65 1.01
N GLN A 181 -10.14 -15.98 1.10
CA GLN A 181 -11.47 -16.60 0.94
C GLN A 181 -12.17 -16.27 -0.39
N LYS A 182 -11.44 -15.72 -1.35
CA LYS A 182 -11.85 -15.42 -2.72
C LYS A 182 -10.66 -15.70 -3.61
N PRO A 183 -10.85 -16.26 -4.82
CA PRO A 183 -9.77 -16.32 -5.79
C PRO A 183 -9.39 -14.88 -6.09
N PRO A 184 -8.18 -14.42 -5.72
CA PRO A 184 -7.87 -13.02 -5.89
C PRO A 184 -7.63 -12.81 -7.38
N ALA A 185 -8.61 -12.20 -8.06
CA ALA A 185 -8.51 -11.83 -9.47
C ALA A 185 -7.29 -10.93 -9.72
N ASP A 186 -6.88 -10.15 -8.71
CA ASP A 186 -5.80 -9.16 -8.78
C ASP A 186 -4.48 -9.60 -8.10
N LEU A 187 -4.50 -10.62 -7.23
CA LEU A 187 -3.27 -11.15 -6.58
C LEU A 187 -2.75 -12.44 -7.25
N SER A 188 -3.50 -13.01 -8.18
CA SER A 188 -3.00 -14.08 -9.02
C SER A 188 -2.23 -13.44 -10.17
N PRO A 189 -0.90 -13.61 -10.26
CA PRO A 189 -0.17 -12.96 -11.33
C PRO A 189 -0.73 -13.46 -12.68
N PRO A 190 -0.86 -12.58 -13.69
CA PRO A 190 -1.36 -12.95 -15.00
C PRO A 190 -0.40 -13.96 -15.67
N PRO A 191 -0.90 -14.81 -16.60
CA PRO A 191 -0.10 -15.86 -17.24
C PRO A 191 1.19 -15.31 -17.86
N HIS A 192 2.19 -16.17 -18.01
CA HIS A 192 3.48 -15.80 -18.58
C HIS A 192 3.31 -15.14 -19.97
N GLY A 193 4.04 -14.04 -20.23
CA GLY A 193 3.96 -13.30 -21.50
C GLY A 193 2.81 -12.29 -21.60
N ALA A 194 2.06 -12.05 -20.52
CA ALA A 194 0.98 -11.06 -20.45
C ALA A 194 1.48 -9.59 -20.44
N ARG A 195 2.29 -9.19 -21.43
CA ARG A 195 2.91 -7.86 -21.52
C ARG A 195 1.90 -6.72 -21.40
N SER A 196 0.69 -6.87 -21.94
CA SER A 196 -0.37 -5.85 -21.87
C SER A 196 -0.89 -5.57 -20.47
N TYR A 197 -0.72 -6.50 -19.52
CA TYR A 197 -1.09 -6.29 -18.11
C TYR A 197 -0.06 -5.42 -17.39
N TYR A 198 1.22 -5.65 -17.67
CA TYR A 198 2.35 -4.97 -17.02
C TYR A 198 2.78 -3.70 -17.75
N ILE A 199 2.48 -3.58 -19.05
CA ILE A 199 2.84 -2.42 -19.86
C ILE A 199 1.57 -1.86 -20.51
N ARG A 200 1.21 -0.62 -20.17
CA ARG A 200 0.07 0.09 -20.72
C ARG A 200 0.52 1.45 -21.25
N GLY A 201 0.19 1.74 -22.52
CA GLY A 201 0.62 3.00 -23.16
C GLY A 201 2.14 3.17 -23.23
N GLY A 202 2.90 2.06 -23.34
CA GLY A 202 4.37 2.08 -23.38
C GLY A 202 5.05 2.29 -22.03
N ARG A 203 4.30 2.32 -20.92
CA ARG A 203 4.83 2.51 -19.56
C ARG A 203 4.45 1.35 -18.65
N PRO A 204 5.21 1.10 -17.57
CA PRO A 204 4.79 0.17 -16.52
C PRO A 204 3.41 0.52 -15.97
N SER A 205 2.56 -0.49 -15.86
CA SER A 205 1.21 -0.41 -15.31
C SER A 205 1.26 -0.54 -13.79
N THR A 206 0.44 0.23 -13.09
CA THR A 206 0.24 0.14 -11.64
C THR A 206 -1.02 -0.63 -11.26
N MET A 207 -1.55 -1.43 -12.19
CA MET A 207 -2.72 -2.29 -11.95
C MET A 207 -2.36 -3.70 -11.47
N PRO A 208 -1.37 -4.41 -12.05
CA PRO A 208 -1.02 -5.75 -11.58
C PRO A 208 -0.10 -5.69 -10.37
N ASN A 209 0.05 -6.82 -9.68
CA ASN A 209 1.11 -6.99 -8.70
C ASN A 209 2.43 -7.28 -9.43
N TRP A 210 3.49 -6.55 -9.07
CA TRP A 210 4.84 -6.77 -9.60
C TRP A 210 5.69 -7.66 -8.68
N TRP A 211 5.45 -7.56 -7.37
CA TRP A 211 6.35 -8.09 -6.36
C TRP A 211 5.61 -8.75 -5.22
N TYR A 212 6.16 -9.88 -4.75
CA TYR A 212 5.95 -10.38 -3.40
C TYR A 212 7.30 -10.54 -2.72
N ILE A 213 7.45 -10.03 -1.49
CA ILE A 213 8.77 -9.91 -0.86
C ILE A 213 8.79 -10.50 0.55
N SER A 214 9.98 -10.88 1.02
CA SER A 214 10.18 -11.25 2.42
C SER A 214 9.99 -10.02 3.31
N PRO A 215 9.56 -10.19 4.58
CA PRO A 215 9.47 -9.07 5.53
C PRO A 215 10.81 -8.34 5.70
N THR A 216 11.92 -9.07 5.74
CA THR A 216 13.25 -8.47 5.87
C THR A 216 13.66 -7.60 4.67
N MET A 217 13.23 -7.94 3.44
CA MET A 217 13.43 -7.08 2.28
C MET A 217 12.59 -5.80 2.40
N LEU A 218 11.33 -5.92 2.83
CA LEU A 218 10.46 -4.76 3.10
C LEU A 218 11.11 -3.82 4.12
N TYR A 219 11.62 -4.37 5.23
CA TYR A 219 12.27 -3.55 6.25
C TYR A 219 13.52 -2.85 5.71
N ALA A 220 14.35 -3.54 4.92
CA ALA A 220 15.52 -2.92 4.31
C ALA A 220 15.14 -1.78 3.37
N LEU A 221 14.10 -1.96 2.55
CA LEU A 221 13.59 -0.92 1.65
C LEU A 221 13.10 0.31 2.42
N CYS A 222 12.31 0.12 3.49
CA CYS A 222 11.86 1.23 4.34
C CYS A 222 13.04 1.99 4.96
N ASN A 223 14.01 1.28 5.54
CA ASN A 223 15.18 1.90 6.16
C ASN A 223 16.02 2.69 5.15
N ILE A 224 16.30 2.11 3.97
CA ILE A 224 17.06 2.79 2.91
C ILE A 224 16.32 4.04 2.42
N ALA A 225 14.99 4.01 2.38
CA ALA A 225 14.17 5.14 1.98
C ALA A 225 14.07 6.26 3.05
N GLY A 226 14.75 6.13 4.19
CA GLY A 226 14.75 7.15 5.25
C GLY A 226 13.55 7.02 6.20
N PHE A 227 13.15 5.79 6.50
CA PHE A 227 12.10 5.51 7.47
C PHE A 227 12.54 4.50 8.53
N ASP A 228 12.28 4.81 9.80
CA ASP A 228 12.30 3.86 10.90
C ASP A 228 10.94 3.16 11.03
N ILE A 229 10.94 1.87 11.36
CA ILE A 229 9.71 1.12 11.63
C ILE A 229 9.34 1.29 13.10
N GLU A 230 8.22 1.95 13.37
CA GLU A 230 7.70 2.15 14.74
C GLU A 230 6.87 0.94 15.18
N GLU A 231 5.89 0.57 14.36
CA GLU A 231 5.01 -0.58 14.61
C GLU A 231 4.70 -1.33 13.32
N GLU A 232 4.50 -2.63 13.45
CA GLU A 232 4.05 -3.50 12.39
C GLU A 232 2.84 -4.32 12.83
N TYR A 233 1.88 -4.47 11.92
CA TYR A 233 0.82 -5.46 12.03
C TYR A 233 0.86 -6.40 10.83
N VAL A 234 0.97 -7.69 11.11
CA VAL A 234 0.93 -8.74 10.09
C VAL A 234 -0.43 -9.41 10.08
N TRP A 235 -1.16 -9.24 8.98
CA TRP A 235 -2.46 -9.86 8.76
C TRP A 235 -2.28 -11.25 8.15
N ARG A 236 -2.72 -12.29 8.89
CA ARG A 236 -2.71 -13.71 8.48
C ARG A 236 -1.41 -14.18 7.79
N ASP A 237 -0.27 -13.66 8.22
CA ASP A 237 1.07 -13.96 7.71
C ASP A 237 1.33 -13.67 6.22
N HIS A 238 0.53 -12.81 5.59
CA HIS A 238 0.62 -12.58 4.14
C HIS A 238 0.53 -11.10 3.71
N ALA A 239 0.20 -10.20 4.62
CA ALA A 239 0.30 -8.76 4.40
C ALA A 239 0.85 -8.08 5.65
N SER A 240 1.85 -7.22 5.46
CA SER A 240 2.40 -6.37 6.51
C SER A 240 1.86 -4.96 6.34
N VAL A 241 1.41 -4.37 7.44
CA VAL A 241 1.02 -2.96 7.54
C VAL A 241 1.99 -2.30 8.52
N LEU A 242 2.60 -1.20 8.10
CA LEU A 242 3.68 -0.55 8.83
C LEU A 242 3.27 0.87 9.19
N LEU A 243 3.54 1.25 10.44
CA LEU A 243 3.70 2.64 10.83
C LEU A 243 5.19 2.97 10.78
N LEU A 244 5.54 3.90 9.92
CA LEU A 244 6.90 4.32 9.65
C LEU A 244 7.09 5.76 10.11
N LYS A 245 8.23 6.06 10.72
CA LYS A 245 8.64 7.41 11.09
C LYS A 245 9.76 7.90 10.18
N ALA A 246 9.60 9.08 9.64
CA ALA A 246 10.60 9.75 8.80
C ALA A 246 11.87 10.10 9.60
N THR A 247 13.06 9.79 9.05
CA THR A 247 14.37 10.10 9.64
C THR A 247 15.10 11.25 8.96
#